data_AF-A0A399GK89-F1
#
_entry.id   AF-A0A399GK89-F1
#
_cell.length_a   1.000
_cell.length_b   1.000
_cell.length_c   1.000
_cell.angle_alpha   90.00
_cell.angle_beta   90.00
_cell.angle_gamma   90.00
#
_symmetry.space_group_name_H-M   'P 1'
#
loop_
_entity.id
_entity.type
_entity.pdbx_description
1 polymer ?
#
loop_
_entity_poly.entity_id
_entity_poly.type
_entity_poly.pdbx_seq_one_letter_code
_entity_poly.pdbx_strand_id
1 'polypeptide(L)' 'MNVAIGLMMIVAGAAFAISAKSLERINASSSRFLFGENRGRKASAAHAWVFRVAGALFCIIGILIAAGVVELASHR' A
#
# COMPACT_ATOMS: atom_id res chain seq x y z
N MET A 1 5.51 1.05 -22.93
CA MET A 1 4.20 0.98 -22.24
C MET A 1 4.30 0.25 -20.89
N ASN A 2 4.92 -0.93 -20.81
CA ASN A 2 4.96 -1.71 -19.57
C ASN A 2 5.81 -1.10 -18.42
N VAL A 3 6.90 -0.38 -18.72
CA VAL A 3 7.71 0.32 -17.68
C VAL A 3 6.89 1.39 -16.96
N ALA A 4 6.08 2.16 -17.70
CA ALA A 4 5.25 3.22 -17.13
C ALA A 4 4.18 2.65 -16.18
N ILE A 5 3.62 1.48 -16.49
CA ILE A 5 2.69 0.76 -15.62
C ILE A 5 3.40 0.29 -14.34
N GLY A 6 4.61 -0.26 -14.46
CA GLY A 6 5.44 -0.64 -13.31
C GLY A 6 5.76 0.53 -12.39
N LEU A 7 6.18 1.67 -12.96
CA LEU A 7 6.43 2.91 -12.21
C LEU A 7 5.18 3.45 -11.52
N MET A 8 4.04 3.48 -12.21
CA MET A 8 2.76 3.92 -11.62
C MET A 8 2.36 3.01 -10.45
N MET A 9 2.57 1.70 -10.55
CA MET A 9 2.31 0.76 -9.44
C MET A 9 3.24 0.97 -8.24
N ILE A 10 4.51 1.30 -8.48
CA ILE A 10 5.46 1.64 -7.39
C ILE A 10 5.01 2.93 -6.68
N VAL A 11 4.69 3.98 -7.43
CA VAL A 11 4.25 5.25 -6.88
C VAL A 11 2.93 5.08 -6.12
N ALA A 12 1.97 4.36 -6.70
CA ALA A 12 0.70 4.06 -6.05
C ALA A 12 0.90 3.22 -4.78
N GLY A 13 1.72 2.16 -4.83
CA GLY A 13 2.05 1.32 -3.66
C GLY A 13 2.69 2.11 -2.53
N ALA A 14 3.63 3.01 -2.85
CA ALA A 14 4.25 3.91 -1.88
C ALA A 14 3.22 4.90 -1.29
N ALA A 15 2.36 5.49 -2.12
CA ALA A 15 1.30 6.39 -1.68
C ALA A 15 0.31 5.67 -0.74
N PHE A 16 -0.06 4.42 -1.03
CA PHE A 16 -0.89 3.60 -0.14
C PHE A 16 -0.21 3.31 1.19
N ALA A 17 1.07 2.96 1.18
CA ALA A 17 1.83 2.67 2.40
C ALA A 17 2.00 3.92 3.30
N ILE A 18 2.16 5.11 2.71
CA ILE A 18 2.25 6.38 3.44
C ILE A 18 0.87 6.79 3.97
N SER A 19 -0.16 6.67 3.13
CA SER A 19 -1.55 7.00 3.48
C SER A 19 -2.11 6.10 4.58
N ALA A 20 -1.54 4.90 4.79
CA ALA A 20 -1.94 3.98 5.86
C ALA A 20 -1.95 4.64 7.25
N LYS A 21 -1.00 5.52 7.56
CA LYS A 21 -0.94 6.25 8.85
C LYS A 21 -2.04 7.32 9.00
N SER A 22 -2.43 7.95 7.89
CA SER A 22 -3.54 8.92 7.90
C SER A 22 -4.88 8.21 8.03
N LEU A 23 -5.04 7.09 7.31
CA LEU A 23 -6.19 6.19 7.43
C LEU A 23 -6.30 5.60 8.84
N GLU A 24 -5.19 5.23 9.49
CA GLU A 24 -5.18 4.78 10.89
C GLU A 24 -5.76 5.84 11.84
N ARG A 25 -5.39 7.11 11.67
CA ARG A 25 -5.89 8.20 12.52
C ARG A 25 -7.38 8.46 12.31
N ILE A 26 -7.84 8.47 11.05
CA ILE A 26 -9.26 8.65 10.71
C ILE A 26 -10.08 7.45 11.22
N ASN A 27 -9.58 6.23 10.98
CA ASN A 27 -10.27 5.02 11.37
C ASN A 27 -10.28 4.84 12.88
N ALA A 28 -9.24 5.25 13.62
CA ALA A 28 -9.22 5.22 15.08
C ALA A 28 -10.34 6.08 15.69
N SER A 29 -10.64 7.24 15.10
CA SER A 29 -11.76 8.09 15.50
C SER A 29 -13.11 7.38 15.28
N SER A 30 -13.32 6.81 14.09
CA SER A 30 -14.58 6.15 13.73
C SER A 30 -14.78 4.82 14.46
N SER A 31 -13.70 4.07 14.69
CA SER A 31 -13.73 2.76 15.36
C SER A 31 -14.01 2.90 16.86
N ARG A 32 -13.56 4.00 17.48
CA ARG A 32 -13.85 4.31 18.90
C ARG A 32 -15.34 4.57 19.10
N PHE A 33 -15.99 5.19 18.11
CA PHE A 33 -17.42 5.44 18.09
C PHE A 33 -18.25 4.16 17.91
N LEU A 34 -17.81 3.24 17.04
CA LEU A 34 -18.57 2.03 16.69
C LEU A 34 -18.34 0.82 17.60
N PHE A 35 -17.13 0.65 18.17
CA PHE A 35 -16.75 -0.59 18.87
C PHE A 35 -16.31 -0.38 20.32
N GLY A 36 -16.36 0.85 20.82
CA GLY A 36 -15.81 1.21 22.12
C GLY A 36 -14.27 1.23 22.15
N GLU A 37 -13.73 1.85 23.20
CA GLU A 37 -12.34 2.30 23.27
C GLU A 37 -11.27 1.19 23.09
N ASN A 38 -11.53 -0.01 23.62
CA ASN A 38 -10.59 -1.14 23.58
C ASN A 38 -10.58 -1.92 22.25
N ARG A 39 -11.74 -2.04 21.57
CA ARG A 39 -11.82 -2.75 20.28
C ARG A 39 -11.52 -1.84 19.10
N GLY A 40 -11.84 -0.55 19.19
CA GLY A 40 -11.58 0.41 18.12
C GLY A 40 -10.09 0.61 17.84
N ARG A 41 -9.25 0.56 18.87
CA ARG A 41 -7.79 0.72 18.73
C ARG A 41 -7.13 -0.48 18.05
N LYS A 42 -7.60 -1.72 18.33
CA LYS A 42 -7.12 -2.94 17.66
C LYS A 42 -7.54 -2.99 16.19
N ALA A 43 -8.78 -2.61 15.89
CA ALA A 43 -9.32 -2.59 14.53
C ALA A 43 -8.60 -1.55 13.64
N SER A 44 -8.25 -0.38 14.18
CA SER A 44 -7.51 0.64 13.45
C SER A 44 -6.07 0.20 13.13
N ALA A 45 -5.36 -0.37 14.11
CA ALA A 45 -4.00 -0.88 13.90
C ALA A 45 -3.97 -2.01 12.86
N ALA A 46 -4.97 -2.91 12.88
CA ALA A 46 -5.10 -3.97 11.88
C ALA A 46 -5.31 -3.43 10.46
N HIS A 47 -6.16 -2.40 10.29
CA HIS A 47 -6.33 -1.75 8.98
C HIS A 47 -5.05 -1.09 8.48
N ALA A 48 -4.35 -0.36 9.35
CA ALA A 48 -3.07 0.28 9.00
C ALA A 48 -2.03 -0.76 8.56
N TRP A 49 -2.01 -1.92 9.22
CA TRP A 49 -1.13 -3.02 8.86
C TRP A 49 -1.50 -3.62 7.49
N VAL A 50 -2.78 -3.88 7.23
CA VAL A 50 -3.25 -4.38 5.92
C VAL A 50 -2.90 -3.41 4.79
N PHE A 51 -3.12 -2.11 4.97
CA PHE A 51 -2.77 -1.10 3.96
C PHE A 51 -1.25 -1.03 3.70
N ARG A 52 -0.43 -1.19 4.74
CA ARG A 52 1.03 -1.27 4.58
C ARG A 52 1.46 -2.51 3.82
N VAL A 53 0.91 -3.68 4.17
CA VAL A 53 1.23 -4.95 3.50
C VAL A 53 0.79 -4.89 2.03
N ALA A 54 -0.42 -4.41 1.76
CA ALA A 54 -0.93 -4.22 0.40
C ALA A 54 -0.05 -3.24 -0.39
N GLY A 55 0.27 -2.08 0.17
CA GLY A 55 1.14 -1.08 -0.47
C GLY A 55 2.54 -1.64 -0.79
N ALA A 56 3.13 -2.40 0.13
CA ALA A 56 4.42 -3.07 -0.09
C ALA A 56 4.35 -4.11 -1.23
N LEU A 57 3.27 -4.90 -1.29
CA LEU A 57 3.03 -5.87 -2.36
C LEU A 57 2.91 -5.18 -3.72
N PHE A 58 2.18 -4.07 -3.80
CA PHE A 58 2.06 -3.27 -5.01
C PHE A 58 3.42 -2.72 -5.48
N CYS A 59 4.27 -2.26 -4.55
CA CYS A 59 5.63 -1.85 -4.87
C CYS A 59 6.48 -3.01 -5.43
N ILE A 60 6.44 -4.17 -4.79
CA ILE A 60 7.21 -5.35 -5.23
C ILE A 60 6.79 -5.77 -6.64
N ILE A 61 5.49 -5.85 -6.91
CA ILE A 61 4.97 -6.19 -8.23
C ILE A 61 5.37 -5.13 -9.26
N GLY A 62 5.25 -3.85 -8.91
CA GLY A 62 5.68 -2.75 -9.80
C GLY A 62 7.17 -2.80 -10.14
N ILE A 63 8.03 -3.15 -9.18
CA ILE A 63 9.48 -3.35 -9.39
C ILE A 63 9.72 -4.54 -10.31
N LEU A 64 9.07 -5.69 -10.08
CA LEU A 64 9.20 -6.88 -10.93
C LEU A 64 8.79 -6.59 -12.38
N ILE A 65 7.70 -5.85 -12.58
CA ILE A 65 7.25 -5.43 -13.91
C ILE A 65 8.27 -4.49 -14.54
N ALA A 66 8.77 -3.49 -13.81
CA ALA A 66 9.76 -2.56 -14.34
C ALA A 66 11.07 -3.28 -14.70
N ALA A 67 11.59 -4.14 -13.82
CA ALA A 67 12.82 -4.91 -14.01
C ALA A 67 12.69 -5.91 -15.17
N GLY A 68 11.60 -6.68 -15.23
CA GLY A 68 11.37 -7.63 -16.32
C GLY A 68 11.21 -6.96 -17.68
N VAL A 69 10.69 -5.73 -17.73
CA VAL A 69 10.62 -4.95 -18.98
C VAL A 69 12.00 -4.39 -19.36
N VAL A 70 12.82 -4.00 -18.40
CA VAL A 70 14.22 -3.56 -18.64
C VAL A 70 15.06 -4.74 -19.16
N GLU A 71 14.91 -5.92 -18.57
CA GLU A 71 15.60 -7.14 -18.98
C GLU A 71 15.20 -7.56 -20.41
N LEU A 72 13.90 -7.53 -20.72
CA LEU A 72 13.40 -7.82 -22.06
C LEU A 72 13.88 -6.79 -23.11
N ALA A 73 14.07 -5.53 -22.72
CA ALA A 73 14.61 -4.48 -23.58
C ALA A 73 16.14 -4.60 -23.79
N SER A 74 16.87 -5.12 -22.81
CA SER A 74 18.33 -5.34 -22.87
C SER A 74 18.74 -6.50 -23.79
N HIS A 75 17.82 -7.40 -24.10
CA HIS A 75 18.05 -8.57 -24.98
C HIS A 75 17.64 -8.35 -26.44
N ARG A 76 17.25 -7.12 -26.82
CA ARG A 76 17.03 -6.69 -28.21
C ARG A 76 18.19 -5.85 -28.72
#